data_AF-A0A9E2KM52-F1
#
_entry.id   AF-A0A9E2KM52-F1
#
_cell.length_a   1.000
_cell.length_b   1.000
_cell.length_c   1.000
_cell.angle_alpha   90.00
_cell.angle_beta   90.00
_cell.angle_gamma   90.00
#
_symmetry.space_group_name_H-M   'P 1'
#
loop_
_entity.id
_entity.type
_entity.pdbx_description
1 polymer ?
#
loop_
_entity_poly.entity_id
_entity_poly.type
_entity_poly.pdbx_seq_one_letter_code
_entity_poly.pdbx_strand_id
1 'polypeptide(L)' 'MKANELKTKSVEELKAELSSLQRAQLNLRFQLKAGALQQTDNLRQVRRDIARVNTVLAQKANEQDAK' A
#
# COMPACT_ATOMS: atom_id res chain seq x y z
N MET A 1 3.91 -5.40 4.96
CA MET A 1 5.11 -4.53 4.98
C MET A 1 5.48 -4.06 6.40
N LYS A 2 6.77 -3.90 6.72
CA LYS A 2 7.23 -3.24 7.96
C LYS A 2 7.45 -1.74 7.72
N ALA A 3 7.00 -0.90 8.65
CA ALA A 3 7.00 0.56 8.51
C ALA A 3 8.41 1.18 8.31
N ASN A 4 9.46 0.50 8.77
CA ASN A 4 10.83 0.99 8.68
C ASN A 4 11.38 0.95 7.24
N GLU A 5 10.99 -0.03 6.43
CA GLU A 5 11.43 -0.16 5.03
C GLU A 5 10.71 0.84 4.10
N LEU A 6 9.54 1.32 4.50
CA LEU A 6 8.78 2.32 3.73
C LEU A 6 9.30 3.74 3.94
N LYS A 7 9.89 4.04 5.10
CA LYS A 7 10.47 5.37 5.38
C LYS A 7 11.75 5.64 4.58
N THR A 8 12.55 4.61 4.33
CA THR A 8 13.82 4.69 3.59
C THR A 8 13.65 4.86 2.08
N LYS A 9 12.52 4.46 1.51
CA LYS A 9 12.25 4.56 0.07
C LYS A 9 11.92 5.98 -0.39
N SER A 10 12.26 6.32 -1.62
CA SER A 10 11.97 7.64 -2.21
C SER A 10 10.46 7.85 -2.42
N VAL A 11 10.02 9.10 -2.52
CA VAL A 11 8.61 9.46 -2.77
C VAL A 11 8.11 8.85 -4.08
N GLU A 12 8.97 8.75 -5.10
CA GLU A 12 8.64 8.15 -6.39
C GLU A 12 8.49 6.63 -6.31
N GLU A 13 9.39 5.96 -5.58
CA GLU A 13 9.31 4.52 -5.33
C GLU A 13 8.06 4.15 -4.55
N LEU A 14 7.67 4.97 -3.56
CA LEU A 14 6.43 4.80 -2.81
C LEU A 14 5.18 4.93 -3.69
N LYS A 15 5.18 5.86 -4.66
CA LYS A 15 4.08 5.98 -5.63
C LYS A 15 4.02 4.79 -6.58
N ALA A 16 5.17 4.28 -7.03
CA ALA A 16 5.23 3.09 -7.88
C ALA A 16 4.72 1.84 -7.14
N GLU A 17 5.13 1.68 -5.88
CA GLU A 17 4.71 0.58 -5.01
C GLU A 17 3.21 0.66 -4.67
N LEU A 18 2.67 1.87 -4.48
CA LEU A 18 1.24 2.10 -4.31
C LEU A 18 0.45 1.65 -5.54
N SER A 19 0.91 1.98 -6.75
CA SER A 19 0.26 1.54 -7.99
C SER A 19 0.25 0.03 -8.14
N SER A 20 1.37 -0.63 -7.78
CA SER A 20 1.48 -2.10 -7.75
C SER A 20 0.50 -2.72 -6.75
N LEU A 21 0.43 -2.19 -5.53
CA LEU A 21 -0.48 -2.66 -4.48
C LEU A 21 -1.95 -2.49 -4.86
N GLN A 22 -2.32 -1.41 -5.55
CA GLN A 22 -3.68 -1.19 -6.06
C GLN A 22 -4.07 -2.22 -7.12
N ARG A 23 -3.15 -2.59 -8.03
CA ARG A 23 -3.38 -3.67 -9.00
C ARG A 23 -3.57 -5.01 -8.31
N ALA A 24 -2.73 -5.32 -7.30
CA ALA A 24 -2.88 -6.52 -6.50
C ALA A 24 -4.22 -6.57 -5.74
N GLN A 25 -4.67 -5.42 -5.21
CA GLN A 25 -5.98 -5.30 -4.56
C GLN A 25 -7.13 -5.58 -5.54
N LEU A 26 -7.07 -5.06 -6.76
CA LEU A 26 -8.07 -5.32 -7.80
C LEU A 26 -8.14 -6.81 -8.14
N ASN A 27 -7.00 -7.46 -8.35
CA ASN A 27 -6.93 -8.90 -8.61
C ASN A 27 -7.53 -9.72 -7.46
N LEU A 28 -7.22 -9.38 -6.21
CA LEU A 28 -7.83 -10.04 -5.04
C LEU A 28 -9.33 -9.81 -4.94
N ARG A 29 -9.84 -8.63 -5.31
CA ARG A 29 -11.30 -8.35 -5.36
C ARG A 29 -11.99 -9.14 -6.46
N PHE A 30 -11.34 -9.32 -7.62
CA PHE A 30 -11.86 -10.16 -8.69
C PHE A 30 -11.89 -11.63 -8.28
N GLN A 31 -10.83 -12.14 -7.65
CA GLN A 31 -10.79 -13.50 -7.11
C GLN A 31 -11.84 -13.72 -6.00
N LEU A 32 -12.08 -12.71 -5.15
CA LEU A 32 -13.15 -12.75 -4.15
C LEU A 32 -14.53 -12.87 -4.80
N LYS A 33 -14.80 -12.06 -5.84
CA LYS A 33 -16.06 -12.12 -6.58
C LYS A 33 -16.23 -13.42 -7.37
N ALA A 34 -15.14 -14.00 -7.86
CA ALA A 34 -15.14 -15.28 -8.56
C ALA A 34 -15.34 -16.48 -7.63
N GLY A 35 -15.39 -16.28 -6.31
CA GLY A 35 -15.60 -17.36 -5.33
C GLY A 35 -14.41 -18.29 -5.11
N ALA A 36 -13.25 -18.01 -5.74
CA ALA A 36 -12.04 -18.84 -5.67
C ALA A 36 -11.04 -18.37 -4.60
N LEU A 37 -11.40 -17.36 -3.80
CA LEU A 37 -10.46 -16.76 -2.85
C LEU A 37 -10.32 -17.61 -1.58
N GLN A 38 -9.24 -18.40 -1.51
CA GLN A 38 -8.95 -19.27 -0.37
C GLN A 38 -8.46 -18.52 0.88
N GLN A 39 -7.89 -17.31 0.72
CA GLN A 39 -7.32 -16.52 1.82
C GLN A 39 -7.85 -15.09 1.82
N THR A 40 -8.86 -14.82 2.65
CA THR A 40 -9.46 -13.49 2.84
C THR A 40 -8.54 -12.53 3.60
N ASP A 41 -7.59 -13.06 4.37
CA ASP A 41 -6.62 -12.27 5.14
C ASP A 41 -5.71 -11.41 4.27
N ASN A 42 -5.40 -11.87 3.05
CA ASN A 42 -4.57 -11.14 2.09
C ASN A 42 -5.21 -9.80 1.69
N LEU A 43 -6.54 -9.73 1.63
CA LEU A 43 -7.26 -8.49 1.34
C LEU A 43 -7.05 -7.45 2.46
N ARG A 44 -7.06 -7.90 3.73
CA ARG A 44 -6.83 -7.04 4.90
C ARG A 44 -5.37 -6.58 4.98
N GLN A 45 -4.42 -7.45 4.63
CA GLN A 45 -3.01 -7.09 4.58
C GLN A 45 -2.72 -6.05 3.51
N VAL A 46 -3.19 -6.24 2.27
CA VAL A 46 -3.00 -5.28 1.17
C VAL A 46 -3.63 -3.93 1.50
N ARG A 47 -4.83 -3.88 2.10
CA ARG A 47 -5.43 -2.62 2.56
C ARG A 47 -4.58 -1.88 3.60
N ARG A 48 -4.00 -2.61 4.55
CA ARG A 48 -3.11 -2.02 5.58
C ARG A 48 -1.81 -1.52 4.97
N ASP A 49 -1.25 -2.23 4.00
CA ASP A 49 -0.03 -1.82 3.33
C ASP A 49 -0.24 -0.55 2.49
N ILE A 50 -1.36 -0.42 1.77
CA ILE A 50 -1.75 0.83 1.08
C ILE A 50 -1.88 1.99 2.08
N ALA A 51 -2.55 1.76 3.22
CA ALA A 51 -2.71 2.79 4.24
C ALA A 51 -1.36 3.26 4.79
N ARG A 52 -0.43 2.34 5.07
CA ARG A 52 0.93 2.67 5.55
C ARG A 52 1.70 3.51 4.54
N VAL A 53 1.64 3.17 3.24
CA VAL A 53 2.32 3.96 2.19
C VAL A 53 1.76 5.39 2.14
N ASN A 54 0.43 5.54 2.19
CA ASN A 54 -0.20 6.86 2.23
C ASN A 54 0.21 7.67 3.48
N THR A 55 0.32 7.03 4.64
CA THR A 55 0.78 7.70 5.87
C THR A 55 2.22 8.18 5.74
N VAL A 56 3.12 7.37 5.15
CA VAL A 56 4.52 7.79 4.94
C VAL A 56 4.62 8.92 3.94
N LEU A 57 3.83 8.89 2.85
CA LEU A 57 3.75 10.01 1.90
C LEU A 57 3.29 11.30 2.57
N ALA A 58 2.27 11.23 3.43
CA ALA A 58 1.79 12.38 4.20
C ALA A 58 2.83 12.88 5.21
N GLN A 59 3.57 11.98 5.87
CA GLN A 59 4.67 12.36 6.77
C GLN A 59 5.78 13.11 6.03
N LYS A 60 6.17 12.63 4.84
CA LYS A 60 7.19 13.30 4.01
C LYS A 60 6.72 14.66 3.48
N ALA A 61 5.44 14.80 3.14
CA ALA A 61 4.87 16.09 2.73
C ALA A 61 4.91 17.10 3.90
N ASN A 62 4.42 16.69 5.08
CA ASN A 62 4.43 17.56 6.27
C ASN A 62 5.85 17.94 6.73
N GLU A 63 6.85 17.07 6.56
CA GLU A 63 8.26 17.40 6.82
C GLU A 63 8.84 18.42 5.83
N GLN A 64 8.35 18.45 4.59
CA GLN A 64 8.76 19.47 3.61
C GLN A 64 8.09 20.81 3.85
N ASP A 65 6.82 20.82 4.25
CA ASP A 65 6.07 22.05 4.55
C ASP A 65 6.48 22.72 5.86
N ALA A 66 7.14 21.97 6.76
CA ALA A 66 7.65 22.48 8.04
C ALA A 66 9.07 23.09 7.96
N LYS A 67 9.69 23.12 6.78
CA LYS A 67 10.98 23.78 6.50
C LYS A 67 10.78 25.08 5.75
#